data_AF-A0A1G3Q429-F1
#
_entry.id   AF-A0A1G3Q429-F1
#
_cell.length_a   1.000
_cell.length_b   1.000
_cell.length_c   1.000
_cell.angle_alpha   90.00
_cell.angle_beta   90.00
_cell.angle_gamma   90.00
#
_symmetry.space_group_name_H-M   'P 1'
#
loop_
_entity.id
_entity.type
_entity.pdbx_description
1 polymer ?
#
loop_
_entity_poly.entity_id
_entity_poly.type
_entity_poly.pdbx_seq_one_letter_code
_entity_poly.pdbx_strand_id
1 'polypeptide(L)'
;MKKAAGIIILSAVLLGGSGINRNRPGANRAVKWIDHISVSARDPSPLFDFFYTVLDLPVSWPVKNHVYIKTGGIFTGNATLEIVRYPLDVFRGCSGFSGLVFGSYTGLDYSCRILDERKIDHTIIVPFTWFSVTGIKELFRNNWAVTICEFSTNLESHEKKVKQTLAENRGGPLGIRGIDEITVGLENFPVKYGKWTNFLCPVTEQNGIFVFEYGPSLRLLPYSEDKILAVRFKVHSLSLAREFLRSRKMLGHEEKEYVTIGSDLLSGLDLRLGE
;
A
#
# COMPACT_ATOMS: atom_id res chain seq x y z
N MET A 1 20.92 21.58 22.64
CA MET A 1 19.76 20.99 23.35
C MET A 1 18.75 20.52 22.31
N LYS A 2 18.36 19.25 22.30
CA LYS A 2 17.36 18.71 21.35
C LYS A 2 15.96 19.00 21.89
N LYS A 3 15.10 19.69 21.13
CA LYS A 3 13.68 19.84 21.50
C LYS A 3 12.94 18.55 21.10
N ALA A 4 12.35 17.87 22.08
CA ALA A 4 11.37 16.84 21.80
C ALA A 4 10.09 17.50 21.27
N ALA A 5 9.59 17.05 20.11
CA ALA A 5 8.29 17.45 19.62
C ALA A 5 7.23 16.57 20.29
N GLY A 6 6.38 17.18 21.13
CA GLY A 6 5.28 16.47 21.79
C GLY A 6 4.19 16.09 20.79
N ILE A 7 3.79 14.82 20.79
CA ILE A 7 2.66 14.33 20.00
C ILE A 7 1.38 14.56 20.82
N ILE A 8 0.46 15.36 20.29
CA ILE A 8 -0.86 15.59 20.89
C ILE A 8 -1.87 14.64 20.22
N ILE A 9 -2.53 13.82 21.03
CA ILE A 9 -3.57 12.85 20.65
C ILE A 9 -4.92 13.58 20.56
N LEU A 10 -5.77 13.28 19.55
CA LEU A 10 -7.21 13.61 19.62
C LEU A 10 -8.13 12.78 18.69
N SER A 11 -9.39 12.68 19.14
CA SER A 11 -10.50 11.79 18.74
C SER A 11 -11.28 12.31 17.50
N ALA A 12 -12.38 11.74 16.96
CA ALA A 12 -13.33 10.68 17.35
C ALA A 12 -13.86 9.97 16.05
N VAL A 13 -14.83 9.02 15.98
CA VAL A 13 -16.01 8.62 16.80
C VAL A 13 -16.19 7.08 16.79
N LEU A 14 -16.83 6.54 17.83
CA LEU A 14 -17.07 5.11 18.12
C LEU A 14 -18.00 4.36 17.13
N LEU A 15 -17.68 3.08 16.87
CA LEU A 15 -18.62 1.96 17.01
C LEU A 15 -17.84 0.74 17.54
N GLY A 16 -18.35 0.10 18.59
CA GLY A 16 -17.68 -1.02 19.27
C GLY A 16 -18.06 -2.39 18.70
N GLY A 17 -17.12 -3.33 18.77
CA GLY A 17 -17.33 -4.74 18.42
C GLY A 17 -16.15 -5.58 18.87
N SER A 18 -16.40 -6.61 19.68
CA SER A 18 -15.38 -7.49 20.27
C SER A 18 -14.59 -8.26 19.20
N GLY A 19 -13.26 -8.25 19.30
CA GLY A 19 -12.40 -8.97 18.36
C GLY A 19 -12.47 -10.49 18.51
N ILE A 20 -12.21 -11.20 17.41
CA ILE A 20 -11.95 -12.64 17.41
C ILE A 20 -10.48 -12.88 17.10
N ASN A 21 -9.73 -13.21 18.14
CA ASN A 21 -8.32 -13.56 18.09
C ASN A 21 -8.11 -14.82 17.21
N ARG A 22 -7.37 -14.69 16.11
CA ARG A 22 -7.00 -15.81 15.21
C ARG A 22 -5.51 -16.16 15.28
N ASN A 23 -4.99 -16.30 16.49
CA ASN A 23 -3.67 -16.87 16.73
C ASN A 23 -3.59 -18.32 16.19
N ARG A 24 -2.87 -18.53 15.09
CA ARG A 24 -2.22 -19.82 14.80
C ARG A 24 -0.79 -19.77 15.33
N PRO A 25 -0.43 -20.52 16.40
CA PRO A 25 0.96 -20.65 16.80
C PRO A 25 1.70 -21.48 15.74
N GLY A 26 2.77 -20.93 15.15
CA GLY A 26 3.64 -21.70 14.24
C GLY A 26 4.49 -20.91 13.25
N ALA A 27 4.04 -19.73 12.80
CA ALA A 27 4.81 -18.93 11.84
C ALA A 27 5.64 -17.84 12.55
N ASN A 28 6.97 -18.01 12.63
CA ASN A 28 7.89 -16.91 12.90
C ASN A 28 7.83 -15.95 11.70
N ARG A 29 7.00 -14.90 11.78
CA ARG A 29 6.64 -14.00 10.67
C ARG A 29 6.30 -12.61 11.21
N ALA A 30 6.96 -11.56 10.72
CA ALA A 30 6.67 -10.19 11.15
C ALA A 30 5.42 -9.59 10.45
N VAL A 31 5.18 -9.93 9.18
CA VAL A 31 4.14 -9.32 8.32
C VAL A 31 3.27 -10.37 7.63
N LYS A 32 1.96 -10.10 7.46
CA LYS A 32 1.02 -11.07 6.91
C LYS A 32 0.63 -10.82 5.45
N TRP A 33 0.31 -9.57 5.10
CA TRP A 33 -0.08 -9.10 3.76
C TRP A 33 0.42 -7.66 3.53
N ILE A 34 0.40 -7.18 2.29
CA ILE A 34 0.52 -5.75 1.97
C ILE A 34 -0.87 -5.13 2.05
N ASP A 35 -1.07 -4.25 3.02
CA ASP A 35 -2.36 -3.64 3.37
C ASP A 35 -2.68 -2.45 2.45
N HIS A 36 -1.72 -1.55 2.29
CA HIS A 36 -1.85 -0.42 1.37
C HIS A 36 -0.53 0.05 0.77
N ILE A 37 -0.65 0.72 -0.37
CA ILE A 37 0.43 1.45 -1.05
C ILE A 37 0.13 2.94 -0.89
N SER A 38 1.08 3.69 -0.34
CA SER A 38 0.95 5.15 -0.20
C SER A 38 1.53 5.83 -1.44
N VAL A 39 0.77 6.78 -1.98
CA VAL A 39 1.14 7.68 -3.08
C VAL A 39 1.29 9.09 -2.52
N SER A 40 2.49 9.63 -2.58
CA SER A 40 2.75 11.04 -2.33
C SER A 40 2.11 11.89 -3.44
N ALA A 41 1.37 12.92 -3.06
CA ALA A 41 0.80 13.91 -3.97
C ALA A 41 0.80 15.31 -3.34
N ARG A 42 1.08 16.36 -4.14
CA ARG A 42 1.00 17.77 -3.66
C ARG A 42 -0.41 18.16 -3.23
N ASP A 43 -1.40 17.66 -3.96
CA ASP A 43 -2.79 17.63 -3.54
C ASP A 43 -3.36 16.23 -3.83
N PRO A 44 -3.88 15.49 -2.84
CA PRO A 44 -4.50 14.19 -3.06
C PRO A 44 -5.78 14.23 -3.89
N SER A 45 -6.52 15.35 -3.87
CA SER A 45 -7.89 15.41 -4.40
C SER A 45 -7.98 15.01 -5.88
N PRO A 46 -7.21 15.59 -6.83
CA PRO A 46 -7.37 15.25 -8.26
C PRO A 46 -7.11 13.77 -8.58
N LEU A 47 -6.11 13.17 -7.93
CA LEU A 47 -5.78 11.75 -8.14
C LEU A 47 -6.81 10.84 -7.46
N PHE A 48 -7.29 11.21 -6.28
CA PHE A 48 -8.38 10.48 -5.60
C PHE A 48 -9.67 10.52 -6.43
N ASP A 49 -10.05 11.68 -6.95
CA ASP A 49 -11.24 11.87 -7.77
C ASP A 49 -11.13 11.13 -9.10
N PHE A 50 -9.93 10.95 -9.66
CA PHE A 50 -9.70 10.07 -10.80
C PHE A 50 -10.07 8.61 -10.46
N PHE A 51 -9.52 8.04 -9.40
CA PHE A 51 -9.80 6.66 -9.01
C PHE A 51 -11.27 6.46 -8.57
N TYR A 52 -11.84 7.41 -7.85
CA TYR A 52 -13.22 7.34 -7.35
C TYR A 52 -14.26 7.61 -8.45
N THR A 53 -14.12 8.70 -9.21
CA THR A 53 -15.16 9.17 -10.16
C THR A 53 -14.97 8.62 -11.58
N VAL A 54 -13.72 8.48 -12.04
CA VAL A 54 -13.45 8.01 -13.42
C VAL A 54 -13.33 6.49 -13.47
N LEU A 55 -12.75 5.87 -12.44
CA LEU A 55 -12.59 4.41 -12.36
C LEU A 55 -13.62 3.72 -11.44
N ASP A 56 -14.56 4.46 -10.83
CA ASP A 56 -15.68 3.94 -10.04
C ASP A 56 -15.26 2.96 -8.93
N LEU A 57 -14.09 3.21 -8.31
CA LEU A 57 -13.54 2.38 -7.25
C LEU A 57 -14.06 2.80 -5.87
N PRO A 58 -14.33 1.83 -4.96
CA PRO A 58 -14.84 2.15 -3.63
C PRO A 58 -13.87 2.97 -2.78
N VAL A 59 -14.42 3.85 -1.96
CA VAL A 59 -13.67 4.67 -1.01
C VAL A 59 -13.47 3.90 0.31
N SER A 60 -12.21 3.62 0.67
CA SER A 60 -11.82 3.16 2.02
C SER A 60 -11.98 4.31 3.03
N TRP A 61 -11.44 5.49 2.73
CA TRP A 61 -11.74 6.71 3.49
C TRP A 61 -11.72 7.93 2.58
N PRO A 62 -12.68 8.87 2.74
CA PRO A 62 -12.72 10.08 1.92
C PRO A 62 -11.53 10.97 2.24
N VAL A 63 -11.13 11.79 1.27
CA VAL A 63 -10.03 12.75 1.44
C VAL A 63 -10.33 13.69 2.60
N LYS A 64 -9.47 13.66 3.63
CA LYS A 64 -9.57 14.50 4.82
C LYS A 64 -8.25 15.19 5.14
N ASN A 65 -8.35 16.39 5.73
CA ASN A 65 -7.21 17.04 6.36
C ASN A 65 -7.07 16.53 7.80
N HIS A 66 -5.85 16.15 8.15
CA HIS A 66 -5.39 15.85 9.50
C HIS A 66 -4.29 16.86 9.87
N VAL A 67 -3.85 16.88 11.12
CA VAL A 67 -2.92 17.91 11.66
C VAL A 67 -1.64 18.06 10.82
N TYR A 68 -1.11 16.96 10.27
CA TYR A 68 0.14 16.96 9.50
C TYR A 68 0.01 16.46 8.05
N ILE A 69 -1.09 15.80 7.70
CA ILE A 69 -1.29 15.17 6.37
C ILE A 69 -2.68 15.48 5.81
N LYS A 70 -2.82 15.48 4.49
CA LYS A 70 -4.12 15.32 3.80
C LYS A 70 -4.10 13.94 3.17
N THR A 71 -5.07 13.06 3.44
CA THR A 71 -5.07 11.66 2.94
C THR A 71 -6.48 11.19 2.58
N GLY A 72 -6.58 10.34 1.55
CA GLY A 72 -7.77 9.59 1.15
C GLY A 72 -7.37 8.20 0.66
N GLY A 73 -8.21 7.19 0.90
CA GLY A 73 -7.94 5.79 0.54
C GLY A 73 -8.96 5.23 -0.42
N ILE A 74 -8.49 4.57 -1.49
CA ILE A 74 -9.31 3.87 -2.49
C ILE A 74 -9.08 2.36 -2.38
N PHE A 75 -10.15 1.58 -2.24
CA PHE A 75 -10.08 0.13 -2.19
C PHE A 75 -9.94 -0.47 -3.59
N THR A 76 -8.94 -1.32 -3.80
CA THR A 76 -8.66 -1.93 -5.11
C THR A 76 -9.15 -3.37 -5.24
N GLY A 77 -9.52 -4.03 -4.13
CA GLY A 77 -10.02 -5.41 -4.08
C GLY A 77 -9.28 -6.30 -3.07
N ASN A 78 -7.98 -6.10 -2.92
CA ASN A 78 -7.12 -6.84 -1.98
C ASN A 78 -6.11 -5.94 -1.23
N ALA A 79 -6.09 -4.64 -1.50
CA ALA A 79 -5.31 -3.63 -0.79
C ALA A 79 -6.05 -2.27 -0.89
N THR A 80 -5.55 -1.25 -0.19
CA THR A 80 -5.94 0.15 -0.42
C THR A 80 -4.82 0.90 -1.14
N LEU A 81 -5.18 1.80 -2.06
CA LEU A 81 -4.29 2.85 -2.56
C LEU A 81 -4.53 4.09 -1.71
N GLU A 82 -3.60 4.41 -0.82
CA GLU A 82 -3.61 5.67 -0.07
C GLU A 82 -3.02 6.78 -0.96
N ILE A 83 -3.69 7.93 -1.03
CA ILE A 83 -3.17 9.12 -1.70
C ILE A 83 -3.04 10.20 -0.64
N VAL A 84 -1.80 10.63 -0.41
CA VAL A 84 -1.41 11.38 0.78
C VAL A 84 -0.47 12.53 0.45
N ARG A 85 -0.74 13.69 1.05
CA ARG A 85 0.18 14.82 1.13
C ARG A 85 0.87 14.78 2.48
N TYR A 86 2.12 14.36 2.48
CA TYR A 86 3.03 14.50 3.62
C TYR A 86 3.50 15.95 3.77
N PRO A 87 3.98 16.36 4.97
CA PRO A 87 4.69 17.61 5.11
C PRO A 87 6.02 17.57 4.33
N LEU A 88 6.45 18.74 3.84
CA LEU A 88 7.48 18.91 2.80
C LEU A 88 8.89 18.39 3.18
N ASP A 89 9.10 18.13 4.46
CA ASP A 89 10.34 17.65 5.07
C ASP A 89 10.47 16.12 5.08
N VAL A 90 9.36 15.37 5.11
CA VAL A 90 9.37 13.89 5.19
C VAL A 90 9.51 13.25 3.81
N PHE A 91 8.85 13.81 2.79
CA PHE A 91 8.96 13.36 1.39
C PHE A 91 9.21 14.58 0.50
N ARG A 92 10.45 14.73 0.01
CA ARG A 92 10.86 15.90 -0.78
C ARG A 92 10.20 15.93 -2.16
N GLY A 93 9.06 16.62 -2.26
CA GLY A 93 8.57 17.31 -3.46
C GLY A 93 8.04 16.48 -4.63
N CYS A 94 8.26 15.17 -4.67
CA CYS A 94 7.80 14.28 -5.75
C CYS A 94 6.38 13.77 -5.51
N SER A 95 5.53 13.87 -6.53
CA SER A 95 4.37 12.99 -6.68
C SER A 95 4.86 11.60 -7.10
N GLY A 96 4.29 10.53 -6.56
CA GLY A 96 4.72 9.16 -6.88
C GLY A 96 4.42 8.15 -5.77
N PHE A 97 4.61 6.87 -6.07
CA PHE A 97 4.56 5.81 -5.05
C PHE A 97 5.64 6.07 -3.99
N SER A 98 5.23 6.18 -2.73
CA SER A 98 6.04 6.67 -1.62
C SER A 98 6.21 5.69 -0.47
N GLY A 99 5.35 4.68 -0.35
CA GLY A 99 5.55 3.64 0.66
C GLY A 99 4.69 2.38 0.51
N LEU A 100 5.13 1.33 1.21
CA LEU A 100 4.43 0.05 1.35
C LEU A 100 4.08 -0.18 2.83
N VAL A 101 2.81 -0.42 3.10
CA VAL A 101 2.32 -0.69 4.45
C VAL A 101 1.84 -2.13 4.55
N PHE A 102 2.37 -2.85 5.54
CA PHE A 102 2.13 -4.26 5.77
C PHE A 102 1.23 -4.48 6.98
N GLY A 103 0.25 -5.37 6.89
CA GLY A 103 -0.48 -5.84 8.06
C GLY A 103 0.42 -6.66 8.98
N SER A 104 0.43 -6.34 10.28
CA SER A 104 1.09 -7.16 11.31
C SER A 104 0.53 -8.60 11.33
N TYR A 105 1.32 -9.55 11.84
CA TYR A 105 0.91 -10.97 11.81
C TYR A 105 -0.13 -11.31 12.88
N THR A 106 0.17 -10.96 14.13
CA THR A 106 -0.68 -11.17 15.33
C THR A 106 -0.72 -9.93 16.24
N GLY A 107 -0.24 -8.79 15.74
CA GLY A 107 -0.11 -7.52 16.45
C GLY A 107 1.32 -6.97 16.42
N LEU A 108 1.48 -5.66 16.63
CA LEU A 108 2.75 -4.97 16.44
C LEU A 108 3.83 -5.33 17.45
N ASP A 109 3.48 -5.62 18.71
CA ASP A 109 4.46 -6.07 19.71
C ASP A 109 5.09 -7.41 19.30
N TYR A 110 4.29 -8.33 18.76
CA TYR A 110 4.80 -9.58 18.20
C TYR A 110 5.67 -9.32 16.97
N SER A 111 5.22 -8.48 16.05
CA SER A 111 6.00 -8.10 14.86
C SER A 111 7.35 -7.50 15.23
N CYS A 112 7.40 -6.53 16.14
CA CYS A 112 8.64 -5.89 16.60
C CYS A 112 9.59 -6.91 17.23
N ARG A 113 9.11 -7.80 18.11
CA ARG A 113 9.93 -8.88 18.67
C ARG A 113 10.55 -9.78 17.59
N ILE A 114 9.82 -10.11 16.54
CA ILE A 114 10.37 -10.88 15.40
C ILE A 114 11.41 -10.06 14.62
N LEU A 115 11.26 -8.74 14.49
CA LEU A 115 12.27 -7.87 13.88
C LEU A 115 13.54 -7.80 14.75
N ASP A 116 13.40 -7.65 16.07
CA ASP A 116 14.51 -7.69 17.05
C ASP A 116 15.27 -9.03 16.98
N GLU A 117 14.56 -10.16 17.01
CA GLU A 117 15.13 -11.52 16.86
C GLU A 117 15.93 -11.67 15.55
N ARG A 118 15.50 -10.98 14.49
CA ARG A 118 16.16 -10.95 13.15
C ARG A 118 17.16 -9.82 12.98
N LYS A 119 17.35 -8.96 13.99
CA LYS A 119 18.21 -7.76 13.98
C LYS A 119 17.87 -6.76 12.87
N ILE A 120 16.59 -6.64 12.53
CA ILE A 120 16.08 -5.68 11.53
C ILE A 120 15.82 -4.35 12.22
N ASP A 121 16.50 -3.29 11.81
CA ASP A 121 16.35 -1.97 12.44
C ASP A 121 14.98 -1.34 12.14
N HIS A 122 14.21 -1.04 13.19
CA HIS A 122 12.87 -0.44 13.10
C HIS A 122 12.67 0.75 14.07
N THR A 123 11.62 1.54 13.86
CA THR A 123 11.27 2.63 14.77
C THR A 123 10.61 2.10 16.05
N ILE A 124 10.39 2.99 17.03
CA ILE A 124 9.38 2.73 18.05
C ILE A 124 8.00 2.58 17.40
N ILE A 125 7.07 1.91 18.08
CA ILE A 125 5.66 1.93 17.72
C ILE A 125 5.14 3.36 17.93
N VAL A 126 4.50 3.92 16.90
CA VAL A 126 3.81 5.21 16.96
C VAL A 126 2.30 4.94 16.94
N PRO A 127 1.57 5.24 18.04
CA PRO A 127 0.14 5.08 18.10
C PRO A 127 -0.60 6.27 17.47
N PHE A 128 -1.61 5.97 16.66
CA PHE A 128 -2.65 6.89 16.22
C PHE A 128 -4.01 6.41 16.73
N THR A 129 -5.04 7.24 16.58
CA THR A 129 -6.39 6.99 17.14
C THR A 129 -7.02 5.66 16.70
N TRP A 130 -6.71 5.19 15.49
CA TRP A 130 -7.35 4.01 14.86
C TRP A 130 -6.37 2.89 14.49
N PHE A 131 -5.07 3.17 14.57
CA PHE A 131 -4.03 2.26 14.15
C PHE A 131 -2.70 2.65 14.81
N SER A 132 -1.80 1.69 14.95
CA SER A 132 -0.42 1.91 15.33
C SER A 132 0.48 1.51 14.15
N VAL A 133 1.69 2.06 14.08
CA VAL A 133 2.70 1.70 13.07
C VAL A 133 4.10 1.58 13.63
N THR A 134 4.95 0.82 12.95
CA THR A 134 6.42 0.91 13.06
C THR A 134 7.05 0.97 11.67
N GLY A 135 8.08 1.79 11.48
CA GLY A 135 8.82 1.95 10.23
C GLY A 135 10.09 1.11 10.19
N ILE A 136 10.43 0.56 9.03
CA ILE A 136 11.59 -0.31 8.81
C ILE A 136 12.72 0.50 8.17
N LYS A 137 13.81 0.71 8.90
CA LYS A 137 14.85 1.70 8.55
C LYS A 137 15.82 1.26 7.47
N GLU A 138 15.94 -0.05 7.23
CA GLU A 138 17.01 -0.59 6.39
C GLU A 138 16.60 -0.93 4.95
N LEU A 139 15.29 -1.03 4.67
CA LEU A 139 14.78 -1.47 3.37
C LEU A 139 14.81 -0.35 2.33
N PHE A 140 14.40 0.85 2.70
CA PHE A 140 14.42 2.07 1.87
C PHE A 140 15.24 3.16 2.58
N ARG A 141 15.75 4.15 1.84
CA ARG A 141 16.46 5.31 2.43
C ARG A 141 15.59 6.16 3.37
N ASN A 142 14.27 6.12 3.22
CA ASN A 142 13.32 6.74 4.15
C ASN A 142 12.76 5.67 5.09
N ASN A 143 13.00 5.84 6.40
CA ASN A 143 12.56 4.95 7.47
C ASN A 143 11.04 4.72 7.54
N TRP A 144 10.25 5.56 6.88
CA TRP A 144 8.78 5.47 6.83
C TRP A 144 8.23 5.01 5.48
N ALA A 145 9.08 4.69 4.50
CA ALA A 145 8.63 4.17 3.20
C ALA A 145 8.28 2.67 3.25
N VAL A 146 8.67 1.95 4.30
CA VAL A 146 8.15 0.61 4.60
C VAL A 146 7.71 0.59 6.06
N THR A 147 6.46 0.25 6.32
CA THR A 147 5.91 0.19 7.69
C THR A 147 5.09 -1.06 7.92
N ILE A 148 5.03 -1.53 9.16
CA ILE A 148 4.02 -2.49 9.62
C ILE A 148 2.93 -1.71 10.36
N CYS A 149 1.66 -2.05 10.15
CA CYS A 149 0.52 -1.47 10.86
C CYS A 149 -0.31 -2.51 11.64
N GLU A 150 -1.08 -2.01 12.61
CA GLU A 150 -2.12 -2.73 13.34
C GLU A 150 -3.28 -1.77 13.59
N PHE A 151 -4.52 -2.18 13.30
CA PHE A 151 -5.71 -1.37 13.56
C PHE A 151 -6.25 -1.63 14.97
N SER A 152 -6.62 -0.56 15.70
CA SER A 152 -7.08 -0.64 17.10
C SER A 152 -8.52 -1.16 17.24
N THR A 153 -9.27 -1.24 16.14
CA THR A 153 -10.65 -1.71 16.08
C THR A 153 -10.84 -2.74 14.97
N ASN A 154 -11.81 -3.64 15.13
CA ASN A 154 -12.17 -4.59 14.06
C ASN A 154 -12.83 -3.84 12.89
N LEU A 155 -12.09 -3.68 11.78
CA LEU A 155 -12.57 -3.02 10.55
C LEU A 155 -13.41 -3.93 9.64
N GLU A 156 -13.68 -5.18 10.02
CA GLU A 156 -14.40 -6.19 9.22
C GLU A 156 -15.73 -5.70 8.62
N SER A 157 -16.49 -4.86 9.34
CA SER A 157 -17.74 -4.29 8.81
C SER A 157 -17.51 -3.27 7.70
N HIS A 158 -16.44 -2.46 7.80
CA HIS A 158 -16.01 -1.53 6.77
C HIS A 158 -15.41 -2.27 5.58
N GLU A 159 -14.51 -3.23 5.82
CA GLU A 159 -13.88 -4.08 4.82
C GLU A 159 -14.93 -4.84 3.99
N LYS A 160 -15.93 -5.43 4.65
CA LYS A 160 -17.06 -6.09 3.99
C LYS A 160 -17.82 -5.13 3.09
N LYS A 161 -18.06 -3.89 3.55
CA LYS A 161 -18.78 -2.88 2.77
C LYS A 161 -18.01 -2.48 1.50
N VAL A 162 -16.72 -2.15 1.59
CA VAL A 162 -15.93 -1.75 0.41
C VAL A 162 -15.74 -2.90 -0.59
N LYS A 163 -15.59 -4.14 -0.10
CA LYS A 163 -15.60 -5.35 -0.96
C LYS A 163 -16.93 -5.56 -1.67
N GLN A 164 -18.05 -5.35 -0.97
CA GLN A 164 -19.38 -5.44 -1.57
C GLN A 164 -19.56 -4.37 -2.66
N THR A 165 -19.21 -3.12 -2.40
CA THR A 165 -19.31 -2.05 -3.42
C THR A 165 -18.41 -2.31 -4.64
N LEU A 166 -17.20 -2.87 -4.48
CA LEU A 166 -16.38 -3.26 -5.63
C LEU A 166 -17.06 -4.34 -6.49
N ALA A 167 -17.71 -5.31 -5.85
CA ALA A 167 -18.43 -6.38 -6.52
C ALA A 167 -19.69 -5.88 -7.24
N GLU A 168 -20.45 -4.98 -6.61
CA GLU A 168 -21.63 -4.32 -7.17
C GLU A 168 -21.27 -3.47 -8.40
N ASN A 169 -20.21 -2.65 -8.30
CA ASN A 169 -19.64 -1.87 -9.41
C ASN A 169 -18.86 -2.74 -10.42
N ARG A 170 -18.73 -4.05 -10.16
CA ARG A 170 -17.98 -5.03 -10.98
C ARG A 170 -16.50 -4.69 -11.22
N GLY A 171 -15.90 -3.84 -10.39
CA GLY A 171 -14.55 -3.30 -10.60
C GLY A 171 -14.48 -2.02 -11.44
N GLY A 172 -15.60 -1.32 -11.61
CA GLY A 172 -15.71 -0.12 -12.43
C GLY A 172 -15.54 -0.41 -13.93
N PRO A 173 -15.34 0.63 -14.76
CA PRO A 173 -15.25 0.47 -16.22
C PRO A 173 -14.03 -0.34 -16.71
N LEU A 174 -13.01 -0.50 -15.86
CA LEU A 174 -11.84 -1.34 -16.15
C LEU A 174 -12.00 -2.79 -15.65
N GLY A 175 -13.05 -3.09 -14.90
CA GLY A 175 -13.28 -4.44 -14.33
C GLY A 175 -12.22 -4.86 -13.32
N ILE A 176 -11.69 -3.93 -12.52
CA ILE A 176 -10.60 -4.15 -11.55
C ILE A 176 -11.02 -5.16 -10.47
N ARG A 177 -10.13 -6.11 -10.17
CA ARG A 177 -10.33 -7.21 -9.20
C ARG A 177 -9.41 -7.13 -7.98
N GLY A 178 -8.32 -6.38 -8.09
CA GLY A 178 -7.27 -6.30 -7.08
C GLY A 178 -5.98 -5.75 -7.67
N ILE A 179 -4.94 -5.67 -6.86
CA ILE A 179 -3.55 -5.51 -7.28
C ILE A 179 -2.93 -6.91 -7.35
N ASP A 180 -2.35 -7.24 -8.49
CA ASP A 180 -1.69 -8.52 -8.73
C ASP A 180 -0.23 -8.49 -8.25
N GLU A 181 0.51 -7.46 -8.67
CA GLU A 181 1.93 -7.31 -8.42
C GLU A 181 2.30 -5.85 -8.15
N ILE A 182 3.17 -5.64 -7.17
CA ILE A 182 3.90 -4.39 -6.95
C ILE A 182 5.36 -4.64 -7.32
N THR A 183 5.93 -3.81 -8.18
CA THR A 183 7.35 -3.90 -8.55
C THR A 183 8.17 -2.88 -7.76
N VAL A 184 9.18 -3.32 -7.03
CA VAL A 184 10.15 -2.47 -6.30
C VAL A 184 11.53 -2.61 -6.91
N GLY A 185 12.14 -1.47 -7.23
CA GLY A 185 13.54 -1.34 -7.60
C GLY A 185 14.40 -1.15 -6.36
N LEU A 186 15.56 -1.82 -6.31
CA LEU A 186 16.50 -1.78 -5.20
C LEU A 186 17.88 -1.34 -5.67
N GLU A 187 18.48 -0.39 -4.96
CA GLU A 187 19.92 -0.12 -5.11
C GLU A 187 20.74 -1.23 -4.46
N ASN A 188 21.99 -1.45 -4.88
CA ASN A 188 22.87 -2.49 -4.31
C ASN A 188 22.14 -3.85 -4.13
N PHE A 189 21.55 -4.33 -5.24
CA PHE A 189 20.53 -5.38 -5.25
C PHE A 189 20.84 -6.59 -4.37
N PRO A 190 22.05 -7.22 -4.38
CA PRO A 190 22.31 -8.40 -3.54
C PRO A 190 22.15 -8.13 -2.04
N VAL A 191 22.56 -6.96 -1.56
CA VAL A 191 22.46 -6.58 -0.14
C VAL A 191 21.02 -6.24 0.24
N LYS A 192 20.33 -5.44 -0.59
CA LYS A 192 18.94 -5.05 -0.32
C LYS A 192 17.97 -6.22 -0.45
N TYR A 193 18.16 -7.09 -1.44
CA TYR A 193 17.38 -8.32 -1.62
C TYR A 193 17.51 -9.22 -0.39
N GLY A 194 18.72 -9.39 0.16
CA GLY A 194 18.93 -10.13 1.41
C GLY A 194 18.14 -9.56 2.61
N LYS A 195 18.13 -8.23 2.77
CA LYS A 195 17.34 -7.55 3.83
C LYS A 195 15.83 -7.73 3.63
N TRP A 196 15.33 -7.56 2.39
CA TRP A 196 13.93 -7.81 2.06
C TRP A 196 13.52 -9.27 2.31
N THR A 197 14.34 -10.24 1.92
CA THR A 197 14.10 -11.67 2.20
C THR A 197 14.06 -11.95 3.72
N ASN A 198 14.97 -11.36 4.49
CA ASN A 198 14.97 -11.48 5.96
C ASN A 198 13.70 -10.87 6.60
N PHE A 199 13.25 -9.71 6.12
CA PHE A 199 12.02 -9.06 6.55
C PHE A 199 10.77 -9.88 6.22
N LEU A 200 10.67 -10.36 4.98
CA LEU A 200 9.49 -11.07 4.48
C LEU A 200 9.43 -12.54 4.93
N CYS A 201 10.53 -13.14 5.41
CA CYS A 201 10.57 -14.54 5.83
C CYS A 201 9.39 -14.88 6.81
N PRO A 202 8.62 -15.96 6.58
CA PRO A 202 8.79 -17.05 5.63
C PRO A 202 7.79 -16.93 4.46
N VAL A 203 7.57 -15.73 3.92
CA VAL A 203 6.80 -15.55 2.67
C VAL A 203 7.54 -16.26 1.54
N THR A 204 6.81 -17.06 0.76
CA THR A 204 7.37 -17.84 -0.35
C THR A 204 7.83 -16.90 -1.46
N GLU A 205 9.05 -17.11 -1.95
CA GLU A 205 9.59 -16.44 -3.13
C GLU A 205 9.56 -17.39 -4.34
N GLN A 206 9.14 -16.89 -5.49
CA GLN A 206 9.10 -17.60 -6.77
C GLN A 206 9.55 -16.66 -7.89
N ASN A 207 10.72 -16.94 -8.51
CA ASN A 207 11.27 -16.17 -9.64
C ASN A 207 11.36 -14.65 -9.39
N GLY A 208 11.82 -14.26 -8.20
CA GLY A 208 11.95 -12.87 -7.75
C GLY A 208 10.66 -12.23 -7.24
N ILE A 209 9.60 -13.03 -7.02
CA ILE A 209 8.27 -12.58 -6.58
C ILE A 209 7.94 -13.19 -5.22
N PHE A 210 7.66 -12.35 -4.23
CA PHE A 210 7.15 -12.75 -2.92
C PHE A 210 5.62 -12.86 -2.96
N VAL A 211 5.10 -14.04 -2.63
CA VAL A 211 3.67 -14.38 -2.71
C VAL A 211 3.07 -14.53 -1.32
N PHE A 212 2.15 -13.63 -0.98
CA PHE A 212 1.44 -13.59 0.30
C PHE A 212 0.16 -14.47 0.24
N GLU A 213 -0.36 -14.83 1.42
CA GLU A 213 -1.65 -15.56 1.54
C GLU A 213 -2.84 -14.67 1.08
N TYR A 214 -2.70 -13.36 1.29
CA TYR A 214 -3.66 -12.32 0.92
C TYR A 214 -2.91 -11.06 0.49
N GLY A 215 -3.55 -10.19 -0.29
CA GLY A 215 -2.94 -8.96 -0.82
C GLY A 215 -2.17 -9.19 -2.13
N PRO A 216 -1.52 -8.13 -2.66
CA PRO A 216 -0.70 -8.21 -3.86
C PRO A 216 0.62 -8.94 -3.64
N SER A 217 1.15 -9.53 -4.71
CA SER A 217 2.53 -10.03 -4.74
C SER A 217 3.55 -8.88 -4.83
N LEU A 218 4.79 -9.13 -4.42
CA LEU A 218 5.87 -8.14 -4.46
C LEU A 218 7.05 -8.66 -5.26
N ARG A 219 7.36 -8.02 -6.38
CA ARG A 219 8.57 -8.29 -7.17
C ARG A 219 9.70 -7.34 -6.78
N LEU A 220 10.89 -7.88 -6.57
CA LEU A 220 12.10 -7.10 -6.33
C LEU A 220 13.04 -7.19 -7.54
N LEU A 221 13.53 -6.05 -8.03
CA LEU A 221 14.43 -5.96 -9.19
C LEU A 221 15.62 -5.03 -8.93
N PRO A 222 16.77 -5.24 -9.59
CA PRO A 222 17.89 -4.31 -9.54
C PRO A 222 17.51 -2.96 -10.17
N TYR A 223 17.85 -1.86 -9.48
CA TYR A 223 17.60 -0.50 -9.97
C TYR A 223 18.65 0.48 -9.42
N SER A 224 18.62 1.74 -9.86
CA SER A 224 19.58 2.78 -9.43
C SER A 224 19.27 3.42 -8.07
N GLU A 225 18.09 3.16 -7.52
CA GLU A 225 17.59 3.72 -6.26
C GLU A 225 16.52 2.80 -5.66
N ASP A 226 16.34 2.85 -4.33
CA ASP A 226 15.22 2.18 -3.65
C ASP A 226 13.90 2.93 -3.95
N LYS A 227 13.03 2.37 -4.78
CA LYS A 227 11.67 2.90 -4.99
C LYS A 227 10.66 1.85 -5.46
N ILE A 228 9.39 2.14 -5.27
CA ILE A 228 8.30 1.44 -5.95
C ILE A 228 8.28 1.93 -7.41
N LEU A 229 8.43 1.01 -8.35
CA LEU A 229 8.53 1.30 -9.78
C LEU A 229 7.15 1.33 -10.44
N ALA A 230 6.33 0.31 -10.18
CA ALA A 230 5.04 0.12 -10.83
C ALA A 230 4.08 -0.68 -9.94
N VAL A 231 2.79 -0.55 -10.24
CA VAL A 231 1.71 -1.34 -9.63
C VAL A 231 0.83 -1.92 -10.73
N ARG A 232 0.71 -3.25 -10.80
CA ARG A 232 -0.17 -3.96 -11.75
C ARG A 232 -1.50 -4.30 -11.08
N PHE A 233 -2.57 -3.67 -11.56
CA PHE A 233 -3.94 -4.04 -11.24
C PHE A 233 -4.37 -5.24 -12.08
N LYS A 234 -5.04 -6.18 -11.43
CA LYS A 234 -5.74 -7.29 -12.08
C LYS A 234 -7.07 -6.78 -12.61
N VAL A 235 -7.34 -6.96 -13.89
CA VAL A 235 -8.62 -6.66 -14.53
C VAL A 235 -9.34 -7.93 -14.95
N HIS A 236 -10.66 -7.86 -15.08
CA HIS A 236 -11.46 -8.99 -15.55
C HIS A 236 -11.19 -9.34 -17.03
N SER A 237 -10.86 -8.33 -17.83
CA SER A 237 -10.53 -8.48 -19.24
C SER A 237 -9.64 -7.33 -19.70
N LEU A 238 -8.44 -7.66 -20.17
CA LEU A 238 -7.44 -6.72 -20.68
C LEU A 238 -7.85 -6.15 -22.05
N SER A 239 -8.59 -6.91 -22.86
CA SER A 239 -9.16 -6.39 -24.12
C SER A 239 -10.19 -5.30 -23.87
N LEU A 240 -11.15 -5.52 -22.96
CA LEU A 240 -12.15 -4.52 -22.58
C LEU A 240 -11.52 -3.30 -21.88
N ALA A 241 -10.57 -3.51 -20.96
CA ALA A 241 -9.86 -2.43 -20.30
C ALA A 241 -9.08 -1.55 -21.30
N ARG A 242 -8.39 -2.17 -22.27
CA ARG A 242 -7.69 -1.49 -23.37
C ARG A 242 -8.65 -0.68 -24.24
N GLU A 243 -9.79 -1.24 -24.61
CA GLU A 243 -10.82 -0.54 -25.40
C GLU A 243 -11.39 0.67 -24.66
N PHE A 244 -11.74 0.52 -23.37
CA PHE A 244 -12.18 1.63 -22.53
C PHE A 244 -11.12 2.74 -22.48
N LEU A 245 -9.86 2.41 -22.16
CA LEU A 245 -8.78 3.39 -22.10
C LEU A 245 -8.57 4.12 -23.44
N ARG A 246 -8.63 3.40 -24.57
CA ARG A 246 -8.55 4.01 -25.91
C ARG A 246 -9.72 4.97 -26.17
N SER A 247 -10.97 4.54 -25.93
CA SER A 247 -12.16 5.37 -26.13
C SER A 247 -12.17 6.66 -25.30
N ARG A 248 -11.55 6.62 -24.11
CA ARG A 248 -11.42 7.77 -23.20
C ARG A 248 -10.15 8.61 -23.43
N LYS A 249 -9.27 8.23 -24.37
CA LYS A 249 -7.93 8.82 -24.55
C LYS A 249 -7.06 8.76 -23.27
N MET A 250 -7.25 7.70 -22.49
CA MET A 250 -6.54 7.42 -21.24
C MET A 250 -5.48 6.32 -21.35
N LEU A 251 -5.34 5.72 -22.53
CA LEU A 251 -4.36 4.67 -22.79
C LEU A 251 -2.93 5.25 -22.83
N GLY A 252 -2.01 4.66 -22.08
CA GLY A 252 -0.57 4.92 -22.16
C GLY A 252 0.15 3.93 -23.09
N HIS A 253 1.28 3.41 -22.62
CA HIS A 253 2.00 2.30 -23.23
C HIS A 253 1.14 1.02 -23.31
N GLU A 254 1.31 0.26 -24.39
CA GLU A 254 0.69 -1.04 -24.61
C GLU A 254 1.75 -2.13 -24.76
N GLU A 255 1.54 -3.25 -24.06
CA GLU A 255 2.26 -4.50 -24.25
C GLU A 255 1.29 -5.63 -24.58
N LYS A 256 1.86 -6.80 -24.89
CA LYS A 256 1.07 -8.02 -25.07
C LYS A 256 0.29 -8.40 -23.80
N GLU A 257 0.95 -8.36 -22.65
CA GLU A 257 0.43 -8.89 -21.37
C GLU A 257 -0.15 -7.82 -20.45
N TYR A 258 0.07 -6.53 -20.75
CA TYR A 258 -0.52 -5.44 -19.98
C TYR A 258 -0.71 -4.18 -20.83
N VAL A 259 -1.53 -3.25 -20.35
CA VAL A 259 -1.55 -1.85 -20.82
C VAL A 259 -1.36 -0.91 -19.64
N THR A 260 -0.98 0.34 -19.88
CA THR A 260 -0.91 1.37 -18.84
C THR A 260 -2.03 2.39 -18.98
N ILE A 261 -2.41 2.99 -17.86
CA ILE A 261 -3.11 4.28 -17.87
C ILE A 261 -2.05 5.36 -18.15
N GLY A 262 -2.36 6.34 -19.00
CA GLY A 262 -1.45 7.43 -19.36
C GLY A 262 -0.89 8.13 -18.12
N SER A 263 0.43 8.15 -17.97
CA SER A 263 1.15 8.61 -16.77
C SER A 263 0.77 10.03 -16.34
N ASP A 264 0.47 10.90 -17.30
CA ASP A 264 0.15 12.31 -17.05
C ASP A 264 -1.17 12.48 -16.29
N LEU A 265 -2.13 11.55 -16.49
CA LEU A 265 -3.38 11.48 -15.72
C LEU A 265 -3.14 11.04 -14.27
N LEU A 266 -2.03 10.34 -14.03
CA LEU A 266 -1.66 9.75 -12.74
C LEU A 266 -0.49 10.48 -12.07
N SER A 267 -0.16 11.71 -12.47
CA SER A 267 0.97 12.47 -11.92
C SER A 267 2.33 11.73 -11.98
N GLY A 268 2.54 10.92 -13.02
CA GLY A 268 3.78 10.17 -13.27
C GLY A 268 3.81 8.73 -12.73
N LEU A 269 2.72 8.20 -12.17
CA LEU A 269 2.68 6.80 -11.74
C LEU A 269 2.62 5.82 -12.91
N ASP A 270 3.40 4.74 -12.83
CA ASP A 270 3.29 3.55 -13.68
C ASP A 270 2.24 2.60 -13.08
N LEU A 271 0.99 2.72 -13.58
CA LEU A 271 -0.12 1.83 -13.25
C LEU A 271 -0.47 0.97 -14.46
N ARG A 272 -0.27 -0.34 -14.30
CA ARG A 272 -0.45 -1.37 -15.33
C ARG A 272 -1.75 -2.12 -15.10
N LEU A 273 -2.42 -2.55 -16.17
CA LEU A 273 -3.60 -3.42 -16.14
C LEU A 273 -3.24 -4.74 -16.82
N GLY A 274 -3.49 -5.89 -16.17
CA GLY A 274 -3.28 -7.23 -16.71
C GLY A 274 -4.34 -8.23 -16.25
N GLU A 275 -4.41 -9.41 -16.88
CA GLU A 275 -5.39 -10.49 -16.60
C GLU A 275 -4.92 -11.51 -15.55
#